data_AF-A0A0G0N7Q5-F1
#
_entry.id   AF-A0A0G0N7Q5-F1
#
_cell.length_a   1.000
_cell.length_b   1.000
_cell.length_c   1.000
_cell.angle_alpha   90.00
_cell.angle_beta   90.00
_cell.angle_gamma   90.00
#
_symmetry.space_group_name_H-M   'P 1'
#
loop_
_entity.id
_entity.type
_entity.pdbx_description
1 polymer ?
#
loop_
_entity_poly.entity_id
_entity_poly.type
_entity_poly.pdbx_seq_one_letter_code
_entity_poly.pdbx_strand_id
1 'polypeptide(L)'
;MRVCNQKLNKYNFNIGDIRGFLIFSVVILSFMYLYFLQSSIFSIVEREKVSKEISATNAKVSILEADYITIKSSINIETADRLGFSEDFDNINFANISDGSVKGGLSYVNNEI
;
A
#
# COMPACT_ATOMS: atom_id res chain seq x y z
N MET A 1 67.23 4.00 42.28
CA MET A 1 67.20 3.55 40.86
C MET A 1 65.99 2.64 40.51
N ARG A 2 64.85 2.73 41.21
CA ARG A 2 63.64 1.91 40.93
C ARG A 2 62.49 2.68 40.24
N VAL A 3 62.55 4.02 40.24
CA VAL A 3 61.45 4.89 39.78
C VAL A 3 61.35 4.95 38.24
N CYS A 4 62.46 4.72 37.51
CA CYS A 4 62.47 4.77 36.04
C CYS A 4 61.80 3.53 35.40
N ASN A 5 61.89 2.36 36.04
CA ASN A 5 61.36 1.09 35.49
C ASN A 5 59.82 1.01 35.54
N GLN A 6 59.18 1.74 36.45
CA GLN A 6 57.73 1.71 36.60
C GLN A 6 57.00 2.48 35.49
N LYS A 7 57.61 3.54 34.95
CA LYS A 7 57.04 4.33 33.84
C LYS A 7 57.05 3.57 32.52
N LEU A 8 58.01 2.68 32.29
CA LEU A 8 58.12 1.89 31.05
C LEU A 8 57.09 0.76 30.96
N ASN A 9 56.66 0.19 32.10
CA ASN A 9 55.64 -0.85 32.12
C ASN A 9 54.23 -0.28 31.81
N LYS A 10 53.91 0.92 32.30
CA LYS A 10 52.62 1.58 32.04
C LYS A 10 52.39 1.93 30.56
N TYR A 11 53.47 2.20 29.80
CA TYR A 11 53.39 2.49 28.36
C TYR A 11 53.26 1.22 27.49
N ASN A 12 53.88 0.10 27.89
CA ASN A 12 53.71 -1.18 27.20
C ASN A 12 52.36 -1.85 27.49
N PHE A 13 51.77 -1.57 28.66
CA PHE A 13 50.47 -2.09 29.10
C PHE A 13 49.27 -1.53 28.32
N ASN A 14 49.43 -0.57 27.40
CA ASN A 14 48.31 0.03 26.67
C ASN A 14 48.31 -0.23 25.14
N ILE A 15 49.40 -0.72 24.54
CA ILE A 15 49.47 -0.94 23.09
C ILE A 15 48.76 -2.24 22.67
N GLY A 16 48.82 -3.28 23.50
CA GLY A 16 48.16 -4.57 23.25
C GLY A 16 46.63 -4.45 23.27
N ASP A 17 46.11 -3.70 24.25
CA ASP A 17 44.68 -3.51 24.44
C ASP A 17 44.05 -2.69 23.30
N ILE A 18 44.74 -1.67 22.78
CA ILE A 18 44.27 -0.87 21.63
C ILE A 18 44.17 -1.73 20.36
N ARG A 19 45.15 -2.61 20.12
CA ARG A 19 45.12 -3.53 18.97
C ARG A 19 43.97 -4.53 19.06
N GLY A 20 43.72 -5.06 20.26
CA GLY A 20 42.58 -5.94 20.52
C GLY A 20 41.23 -5.23 20.30
N PHE A 21 41.10 -4.00 20.81
CA PHE A 21 39.91 -3.18 20.63
C PHE A 21 39.61 -2.88 19.15
N LEU A 22 40.65 -2.59 18.36
CA LEU A 22 40.50 -2.32 16.93
C LEU A 22 40.02 -3.56 16.16
N ILE A 23 40.60 -4.74 16.44
CA ILE A 23 40.17 -6.00 15.82
C ILE A 23 38.73 -6.33 16.24
N PHE A 24 38.41 -6.19 17.53
CA PHE A 24 37.07 -6.43 18.05
C PHE A 24 36.02 -5.51 17.40
N SER A 25 36.35 -4.23 17.23
CA SER A 25 35.49 -3.25 16.54
C SER A 25 35.25 -3.64 15.08
N VAL A 26 36.28 -4.06 14.34
CA VAL A 26 36.15 -4.53 12.95
C VAL A 26 35.27 -5.78 12.86
N VAL A 27 35.42 -6.72 13.79
CA VAL A 27 34.61 -7.93 13.85
C VAL A 27 33.15 -7.59 14.11
N ILE A 28 32.86 -6.76 15.10
CA ILE A 28 31.49 -6.29 15.38
C ILE A 28 30.89 -5.59 14.17
N LEU A 29 31.65 -4.70 13.54
CA LEU A 29 31.18 -3.96 12.38
C LEU A 29 30.85 -4.89 11.20
N SER A 30 31.66 -5.95 11.02
CA SER A 30 31.42 -6.97 10.00
C SER A 30 30.13 -7.76 10.29
N PHE A 31 29.89 -8.15 11.54
CA PHE A 31 28.65 -8.82 11.93
C PHE A 31 27.43 -7.92 11.77
N MET A 32 27.51 -6.66 12.19
CA MET A 32 26.42 -5.69 11.98
C MET A 32 26.16 -5.50 10.49
N TYR A 33 27.21 -5.36 9.66
CA TYR A 33 27.06 -5.20 8.23
C TYR A 33 26.30 -6.37 7.59
N LEU A 34 26.70 -7.61 7.88
CA LEU A 34 26.00 -8.79 7.38
C LEU A 34 24.54 -8.87 7.85
N TYR A 35 24.29 -8.55 9.12
CA TYR A 35 22.93 -8.51 9.68
C TYR A 35 22.04 -7.48 8.97
N PHE A 36 22.55 -6.26 8.77
CA PHE A 36 21.83 -5.19 8.06
C PHE A 36 21.60 -5.52 6.59
N LEU A 37 22.57 -6.16 5.95
CA LEU A 37 22.46 -6.57 4.55
C LEU A 37 21.37 -7.62 4.38
N GLN A 38 21.34 -8.65 5.25
CA GLN A 38 20.30 -9.66 5.25
C GLN A 38 18.92 -9.03 5.47
N SER A 39 18.77 -8.19 6.49
CA SER A 39 17.51 -7.51 6.79
C SER A 39 17.01 -6.66 5.61
N SER A 40 17.91 -5.92 4.96
CA SER A 40 17.57 -5.10 3.79
C SER A 40 17.10 -5.95 2.61
N ILE A 41 17.78 -7.06 2.32
CA ILE A 41 17.39 -7.98 1.24
C ILE A 41 15.99 -8.55 1.50
N PHE A 42 15.73 -9.05 2.72
CA PHE A 42 14.40 -9.60 3.07
C PHE A 42 13.29 -8.55 2.95
N SER A 43 13.54 -7.33 3.44
CA SER A 43 12.56 -6.24 3.37
C SER A 43 12.23 -5.85 1.92
N ILE A 44 13.22 -5.84 1.02
CA ILE A 44 13.01 -5.56 -0.41
C ILE A 44 12.21 -6.69 -1.06
N VAL A 45 12.57 -7.95 -0.82
CA VAL A 45 11.87 -9.11 -1.42
C VAL A 45 10.40 -9.18 -0.94
N GLU A 46 10.15 -8.92 0.34
CA GLU A 46 8.80 -8.88 0.87
C GLU A 46 7.98 -7.75 0.25
N ARG A 47 8.57 -6.57 0.12
CA ARG A 47 7.93 -5.43 -0.57
C ARG A 47 7.64 -5.72 -2.04
N GLU A 48 8.53 -6.43 -2.73
CA GLU A 48 8.29 -6.86 -4.12
C GLU A 48 7.12 -7.85 -4.22
N LYS A 49 7.02 -8.82 -3.30
CA LYS A 49 5.88 -9.75 -3.26
C LYS A 49 4.56 -9.01 -3.05
N VAL A 50 4.51 -8.12 -2.06
CA VAL A 50 3.34 -7.28 -1.78
C VAL A 50 3.01 -6.41 -2.99
N SER A 51 4.00 -5.81 -3.65
CA SER A 51 3.78 -4.99 -4.86
C SER A 51 3.19 -5.81 -6.02
N LYS A 52 3.64 -7.05 -6.21
CA LYS A 52 3.05 -7.96 -7.21
C LYS A 52 1.61 -8.33 -6.89
N GLU A 53 1.30 -8.61 -5.63
CA GLU A 53 -0.06 -8.91 -5.19
C GLU A 53 -1.00 -7.71 -5.35
N ILE A 54 -0.54 -6.51 -5.01
CA ILE A 54 -1.26 -5.26 -5.26
C ILE A 54 -1.54 -5.10 -6.76
N SER A 55 -0.52 -5.31 -7.60
CA SER A 55 -0.66 -5.19 -9.06
C SER A 55 -1.67 -6.20 -9.63
N ALA A 56 -1.63 -7.46 -9.16
CA ALA A 56 -2.59 -8.48 -9.56
C ALA A 56 -4.02 -8.15 -9.09
N THR A 57 -4.16 -7.61 -7.88
CA THR A 57 -5.46 -7.19 -7.35
C THR A 57 -6.02 -5.99 -8.12
N ASN A 58 -5.19 -4.99 -8.41
CA ASN A 58 -5.58 -3.84 -9.22
C ASN A 58 -6.00 -4.25 -10.64
N ALA A 59 -5.32 -5.23 -11.25
CA ALA A 59 -5.73 -5.76 -12.55
C ALA A 59 -7.12 -6.41 -12.48
N LYS A 60 -7.42 -7.18 -11.42
CA LYS A 60 -8.76 -7.76 -11.22
C LYS A 60 -9.83 -6.68 -11.02
N VAL A 61 -9.53 -5.65 -10.24
CA VAL A 61 -10.44 -4.50 -10.04
C VAL A 61 -10.68 -3.78 -11.35
N SER A 62 -9.64 -3.51 -12.14
CA SER A 62 -9.75 -2.84 -13.43
C SER A 62 -10.58 -3.63 -14.43
N ILE A 63 -10.45 -4.96 -14.47
CA ILE A 63 -11.31 -5.83 -15.28
C ILE A 63 -12.77 -5.71 -14.81
N LEU A 64 -13.01 -5.79 -13.51
CA LEU A 64 -14.35 -5.68 -12.95
C LEU A 64 -14.99 -4.31 -13.22
N GLU A 65 -14.21 -3.23 -13.16
CA GLU A 65 -14.64 -1.89 -13.52
C GLU A 65 -14.99 -1.80 -15.01
N ALA A 66 -14.19 -2.40 -15.88
CA ALA A 66 -14.48 -2.46 -17.32
C ALA A 66 -15.75 -3.26 -17.60
N ASP A 67 -15.95 -4.39 -16.92
CA ASP A 67 -17.17 -5.20 -17.02
C ASP A 67 -18.39 -4.42 -16.51
N TYR A 68 -18.27 -3.70 -15.39
CA TYR A 68 -19.33 -2.86 -14.87
C TYR A 68 -19.69 -1.72 -15.83
N ILE A 69 -18.70 -1.05 -16.42
CA ILE A 69 -18.91 -0.01 -17.43
C ILE A 69 -19.63 -0.61 -18.65
N THR A 70 -19.23 -1.80 -19.08
CA THR A 70 -19.86 -2.50 -20.21
C THR A 70 -21.32 -2.82 -19.91
N ILE A 71 -21.61 -3.41 -18.76
CA ILE A 71 -22.99 -3.72 -18.33
C ILE A 71 -23.81 -2.43 -18.21
N LYS A 72 -23.26 -1.39 -17.58
CA LYS A 72 -23.94 -0.09 -17.44
C LYS A 72 -24.23 0.54 -18.80
N SER A 73 -23.30 0.45 -19.76
CA SER A 73 -23.52 0.95 -21.13
C SER A 73 -24.60 0.17 -21.88
N SER A 74 -24.81 -1.11 -21.53
CA SER A 74 -25.86 -1.93 -22.14
C SER A 74 -27.26 -1.61 -21.62
N ILE A 75 -27.37 -1.02 -20.42
CA ILE A 75 -28.63 -0.54 -19.84
C ILE A 75 -28.90 0.85 -20.41
N ASN A 76 -29.36 0.88 -21.66
CA ASN A 76 -29.91 2.08 -22.31
C ASN A 76 -31.45 2.00 -22.31
N ILE A 77 -32.13 3.14 -22.44
CA ILE A 77 -33.60 3.24 -22.59
C ILE A 77 -34.07 2.36 -23.75
N GLU A 78 -33.34 2.34 -24.87
CA GLU A 78 -33.62 1.44 -26.00
C GLU A 78 -33.57 -0.06 -25.63
N THR A 79 -32.70 -0.47 -24.70
CA THR A 79 -32.65 -1.85 -24.21
C THR A 79 -33.82 -2.15 -23.27
N ALA A 80 -34.22 -1.17 -22.46
CA ALA A 80 -35.38 -1.27 -21.57
C ALA A 80 -36.70 -1.40 -22.37
N ASP A 81 -36.87 -0.57 -23.40
CA ASP A 81 -38.00 -0.65 -24.33
C ASP A 81 -38.07 -2.01 -25.04
N ARG A 82 -36.92 -2.54 -25.49
CA ARG A 82 -36.83 -3.86 -26.12
C ARG A 82 -37.14 -5.03 -25.17
N LEU A 83 -36.89 -4.87 -23.87
CA LEU A 83 -37.22 -5.84 -22.84
C LEU A 83 -38.70 -5.73 -22.37
N GLY A 84 -39.45 -4.78 -22.94
CA GLY A 84 -40.88 -4.57 -22.63
C GLY A 84 -41.11 -3.75 -21.36
N PHE A 85 -40.08 -3.07 -20.85
CA PHE A 85 -40.27 -2.05 -19.83
C PHE A 85 -40.89 -0.82 -20.49
N SER A 86 -42.19 -0.62 -20.29
CA SER A 86 -42.88 0.61 -20.68
C SER A 86 -42.73 1.63 -19.58
N GLU A 87 -42.30 2.84 -19.90
CA GLU A 87 -42.33 3.98 -18.97
C GLU A 87 -43.80 4.29 -18.64
N ASP A 88 -44.26 3.87 -17.45
CA ASP A 88 -45.57 4.22 -16.92
C ASP A 88 -45.47 5.58 -16.23
N PHE A 89 -45.74 6.64 -16.99
CA PHE A 89 -45.72 8.02 -16.49
C PHE A 89 -46.91 8.35 -15.56
N ASP A 90 -47.92 7.47 -15.46
CA ASP A 90 -49.11 7.68 -14.64
C ASP A 90 -48.96 7.11 -13.21
N ASN A 91 -48.13 6.08 -13.00
CA ASN A 91 -47.90 5.46 -11.68
C ASN A 91 -46.42 5.26 -11.35
N ILE A 92 -45.71 6.37 -11.15
CA ILE A 92 -44.36 6.40 -10.57
C ILE A 92 -44.38 6.00 -9.08
N ASN A 93 -44.25 4.70 -8.81
CA ASN A 93 -44.00 4.17 -7.46
C ASN A 93 -42.50 4.20 -7.17
N PHE A 94 -42.02 5.30 -6.59
CA PHE A 94 -40.66 5.36 -6.06
C PHE A 94 -40.57 4.53 -4.77
N ALA A 95 -39.67 3.54 -4.75
CA ALA A 95 -39.27 2.91 -3.50
C ALA A 95 -38.48 3.94 -2.67
N ASN A 96 -39.15 4.57 -1.70
CA ASN A 96 -38.51 5.43 -0.72
C ASN A 96 -37.67 4.55 0.23
N ILE A 97 -36.35 4.73 0.24
CA ILE A 97 -35.54 4.29 1.38
C ILE A 97 -35.92 5.21 2.52
N SER A 98 -36.63 4.66 3.51
CA SER A 98 -37.09 5.38 4.69
C SER A 98 -35.92 5.77 5.59
N ASP A 99 -35.14 6.74 5.15
CA ASP A 99 -34.23 7.48 6.01
C ASP A 99 -34.46 8.97 5.75
N GLY A 100 -35.29 9.57 6.62
CA GLY A 100 -35.51 11.01 6.68
C GLY A 100 -36.22 11.63 5.48
N SER A 101 -37.54 11.75 5.57
CA SER A 101 -38.44 12.58 4.74
C SER A 101 -37.80 13.86 4.14
N VAL A 102 -37.38 13.81 2.88
CA VAL A 102 -37.19 15.00 2.05
C VAL A 102 -38.25 14.99 0.96
N LYS A 103 -39.29 15.81 1.14
CA LYS A 103 -40.26 16.15 0.10
C LYS A 103 -39.56 17.05 -0.93
N GLY A 104 -38.98 16.44 -1.96
CA GLY A 104 -38.52 17.13 -3.16
C GLY A 104 -39.13 16.46 -4.38
N GLY A 105 -40.12 17.11 -5.01
CA GLY A 105 -40.62 16.67 -6.31
C GLY A 105 -39.57 16.97 -7.37
N LEU A 106 -39.17 15.96 -8.14
CA LEU A 106 -38.34 16.15 -9.33
C LEU A 106 -39.26 16.56 -10.48
N SER A 107 -39.15 17.83 -10.89
CA SER A 107 -39.74 18.36 -12.10
C SER A 107 -38.78 18.06 -13.26
N TYR A 108 -39.20 17.20 -14.19
CA TYR A 108 -38.50 17.02 -15.45
C TYR A 108 -38.75 18.26 -16.31
N VAL A 109 -37.77 19.16 -16.36
CA VAL A 109 -37.74 20.25 -17.33
C VAL A 109 -37.37 19.62 -18.67
N ASN A 110 -38.35 19.60 -19.56
CA ASN A 110 -38.16 19.32 -20.99
C ASN A 110 -36.97 20.13 -21.50
N ASN A 111 -35.95 19.46 -21.99
CA ASN A 111 -34.92 20.11 -22.78
C ASN A 111 -34.77 19.34 -24.10
N GLU A 112 -35.66 19.66 -25.03
CA GLU A 112 -35.31 19.67 -26.45
C GLU A 112 -34.26 20.77 -26.65
N ILE A 113 -33.08 20.39 -27.15
CA ILE A 113 -32.35 20.86 -28.36
C ILE A 113 -31.06 20.02 -28.43
#